data_AF-A0A7C3TU54-F1
#
_entry.id   AF-A0A7C3TU54-F1
#
_cell.length_a   1.000
_cell.length_b   1.000
_cell.length_c   1.000
_cell.angle_alpha   90.00
_cell.angle_beta   90.00
_cell.angle_gamma   90.00
#
_symmetry.space_group_name_H-M   'P 1'
#
loop_
_entity.id
_entity.type
_entity.pdbx_description
1 polymer ?
#
loop_
_entity_poly.entity_id
_entity_poly.type
_entity_poly.pdbx_seq_one_letter_code
_entity_poly.pdbx_strand_id
1 'polypeptide(L)'
;MSVRDAAIQILREAGGPRHAREIAKGILDKRLWQTAGKTPAATVSARLYADIRQNGEKSPFVVVRPLTFGLGQLGAKLSPVVVSHEPSEKPKREPATTTY
;
A
#
# COMPACT_ATOMS: atom_id res chain seq x y z
N MET A 1 -8.11 -8.80 -8.22
CA MET A 1 -7.99 -8.16 -6.89
C MET A 1 -8.56 -6.75 -6.97
N SER A 2 -9.30 -6.29 -5.94
CA SER A 2 -9.88 -4.95 -5.90
C SER A 2 -8.92 -3.96 -5.22
N VAL A 3 -9.02 -2.67 -5.54
CA VAL A 3 -8.20 -1.59 -4.93
C VAL A 3 -8.22 -1.64 -3.40
N ARG A 4 -9.38 -1.92 -2.81
CA ARG A 4 -9.56 -2.10 -1.36
C ARG A 4 -8.65 -3.21 -0.83
N ASP A 5 -8.74 -4.39 -1.40
CA ASP A 5 -7.98 -5.54 -0.93
C ASP A 5 -6.46 -5.32 -1.06
N ALA A 6 -6.03 -4.75 -2.18
CA ALA A 6 -4.64 -4.39 -2.40
C ALA A 6 -4.15 -3.31 -1.41
N ALA A 7 -4.99 -2.31 -1.09
CA ALA A 7 -4.66 -1.29 -0.09
C ALA A 7 -4.54 -1.87 1.33
N ILE A 8 -5.39 -2.83 1.70
CA ILE A 8 -5.29 -3.56 2.98
C ILE A 8 -3.95 -4.28 3.07
N GLN A 9 -3.53 -4.97 2.01
CA GLN A 9 -2.22 -5.64 2.01
C GLN A 9 -1.06 -4.65 2.22
N ILE A 10 -1.02 -3.54 1.48
CA ILE A 10 0.06 -2.56 1.63
C ILE A 10 0.06 -1.93 3.02
N LEU A 11 -1.10 -1.59 3.57
CA LEU A 11 -1.18 -1.01 4.91
C LEU A 11 -0.81 -2.01 6.01
N ARG A 12 -1.17 -3.29 5.83
CA ARG A 12 -0.80 -4.37 6.74
C ARG A 12 0.71 -4.62 6.72
N GLU A 13 1.30 -4.66 5.53
CA GLU A 13 2.74 -4.86 5.37
C GLU A 13 3.55 -3.65 5.85
N ALA A 14 3.02 -2.43 5.64
CA ALA A 14 3.63 -1.22 6.17
C ALA A 14 3.53 -1.11 7.71
N GLY A 15 2.68 -1.89 8.36
CA GLY A 15 2.47 -1.87 9.81
C GLY A 15 1.87 -0.57 10.34
N GLY A 16 1.31 0.29 9.48
CA GLY A 16 0.88 1.63 9.89
C GLY A 16 0.22 2.46 8.79
N PRO A 17 -0.25 3.67 9.13
CA PRO A 17 -0.91 4.56 8.18
C PRO A 17 0.04 5.02 7.07
N ARG A 18 -0.44 5.00 5.82
CA ARG A 18 0.32 5.39 4.64
C ARG A 18 -0.45 6.35 3.75
N HIS A 19 0.30 7.15 3.01
CA HIS A 19 -0.25 8.09 2.05
C HIS A 19 -0.83 7.33 0.84
N ALA A 20 -1.95 7.76 0.26
CA ALA A 20 -2.58 7.11 -0.88
C ALA A 20 -1.64 6.92 -2.08
N ARG A 21 -0.71 7.87 -2.27
CA ARG A 21 0.33 7.77 -3.31
C ARG A 21 1.27 6.59 -3.05
N GLU A 22 1.68 6.39 -1.81
CA GLU A 22 2.55 5.28 -1.39
C GLU A 22 1.81 3.95 -1.48
N ILE A 23 0.53 3.93 -1.07
CA ILE A 23 -0.34 2.76 -1.20
C ILE A 23 -0.46 2.37 -2.67
N ALA A 24 -0.83 3.31 -3.54
CA ALA A 24 -0.95 3.06 -4.98
C ALA A 24 0.36 2.59 -5.60
N LYS A 25 1.49 3.18 -5.20
CA LYS A 25 2.81 2.77 -5.66
C LYS A 25 3.14 1.34 -5.22
N GLY A 26 2.91 0.99 -3.95
CA GLY A 26 3.13 -0.35 -3.44
C GLY A 26 2.25 -1.39 -4.12
N ILE A 27 0.99 -1.05 -4.41
CA ILE A 27 0.06 -1.92 -5.14
C ILE A 27 0.58 -2.23 -6.55
N LEU A 28 1.10 -1.22 -7.25
CA LEU A 28 1.65 -1.35 -8.60
C LEU A 28 2.99 -2.09 -8.62
N ASP A 29 3.84 -1.81 -7.64
CA ASP A 29 5.15 -2.44 -7.46
C ASP A 29 5.00 -3.95 -7.25
N LYS A 30 4.08 -4.35 -6.38
CA LYS A 30 3.75 -5.76 -6.14
C LYS A 30 2.85 -6.39 -7.21
N ARG A 31 2.50 -5.65 -8.27
CA ARG A 31 1.57 -6.11 -9.34
C ARG A 31 0.24 -6.66 -8.79
N LEU A 32 -0.18 -6.27 -7.59
CA LEU A 32 -1.41 -6.75 -6.94
C LEU A 32 -2.66 -6.26 -7.66
N TRP A 33 -2.57 -5.11 -8.32
CA TRP A 33 -3.63 -4.56 -9.14
C TRP A 33 -3.06 -3.71 -10.28
N GLN A 34 -3.70 -3.79 -11.44
CA GLN A 34 -3.43 -2.93 -12.57
C GLN A 34 -4.61 -2.01 -12.83
N THR A 35 -4.30 -0.74 -13.08
CA THR A 35 -5.27 0.31 -13.38
C THR A 35 -5.11 0.71 -14.83
N ALA A 36 -6.23 0.86 -15.53
CA ALA A 36 -6.27 1.41 -16.88
C ALA A 36 -6.14 2.95 -16.91
N GLY A 37 -6.14 3.62 -15.75
CA GLY A 37 -6.12 5.08 -15.63
C GLY A 37 -4.72 5.68 -15.56
N LYS A 38 -4.58 6.91 -16.07
CA LYS A 38 -3.33 7.72 -16.03
C LYS A 38 -2.82 8.02 -14.61
N THR A 39 -3.71 8.01 -13.60
CA THR A 39 -3.40 8.46 -12.24
C THR A 39 -3.84 7.41 -11.19
N PRO A 40 -3.07 6.33 -11.00
CA PRO A 40 -3.37 5.27 -10.03
C PRO A 40 -3.58 5.79 -8.60
N ALA A 41 -2.79 6.78 -8.17
CA ALA A 41 -2.90 7.38 -6.84
C ALA A 41 -4.27 8.04 -6.59
N ALA A 42 -4.82 8.74 -7.59
CA ALA A 42 -6.10 9.42 -7.49
C ALA A 42 -7.26 8.42 -7.47
N THR A 43 -7.18 7.37 -8.29
CA THR A 43 -8.17 6.28 -8.29
C THR A 43 -8.20 5.57 -6.93
N VAL A 44 -7.02 5.27 -6.37
CA VAL A 44 -6.91 4.65 -5.04
C VAL A 44 -7.51 5.55 -3.97
N SER A 45 -7.09 6.82 -3.88
CA SER A 45 -7.64 7.75 -2.88
C SER A 45 -9.15 7.91 -2.99
N ALA A 46 -9.68 8.10 -4.22
CA ALA A 46 -11.11 8.26 -4.44
C ALA A 46 -11.89 7.01 -4.00
N ARG A 47 -11.36 5.82 -4.29
CA ARG A 47 -12.00 4.56 -3.90
C ARG A 47 -11.97 4.35 -2.39
N LEU A 48 -10.86 4.68 -1.72
CA LEU A 48 -10.76 4.61 -0.26
C LEU A 48 -11.73 5.60 0.41
N TYR A 49 -11.78 6.85 -0.05
CA TYR A 49 -12.75 7.82 0.47
C TYR A 49 -14.20 7.36 0.27
N ALA A 50 -14.54 6.83 -0.91
CA ALA A 50 -15.87 6.31 -1.18
C ALA A 50 -16.22 5.12 -0.29
N ASP A 51 -15.28 4.19 -0.07
CA ASP A 51 -15.46 3.04 0.81
C ASP A 51 -15.65 3.49 2.27
N ILE A 52 -14.81 4.40 2.76
CA ILE A 52 -14.94 4.95 4.13
C ILE A 52 -16.27 5.69 4.30
N ARG A 53 -16.74 6.41 3.30
CA ARG A 53 -18.07 7.06 3.35
C ARG A 53 -19.23 6.07 3.30
N GLN A 54 -19.10 4.97 2.57
CA GLN A 54 -20.17 3.96 2.45
C GLN A 54 -20.20 3.00 3.63
N ASN A 55 -19.04 2.55 4.11
CA ASN A 55 -18.92 1.58 5.19
C ASN A 55 -18.74 2.23 6.56
N GLY A 56 -18.30 3.48 6.65
CA GLY A 56 -18.11 4.20 7.91
C GLY A 56 -17.26 3.41 8.91
N GLU A 57 -17.83 3.15 10.08
CA GLU A 57 -17.22 2.39 11.17
C GLU A 57 -17.04 0.89 10.86
N LYS A 58 -17.76 0.38 9.85
CA LYS A 58 -17.57 -0.99 9.33
C LYS A 58 -16.46 -1.04 8.27
N SER A 59 -15.85 0.10 7.93
CA SER A 59 -14.74 0.11 6.98
C SER A 59 -13.46 -0.34 7.70
N PRO A 60 -12.67 -1.24 7.10
CA PRO A 60 -11.36 -1.57 7.63
C PRO A 60 -10.39 -0.38 7.56
N PHE A 61 -10.72 0.66 6.80
CA PHE A 61 -9.90 1.86 6.63
C PHE A 61 -10.37 3.01 7.51
N VAL A 62 -9.41 3.78 8.00
CA VAL A 62 -9.64 5.05 8.69
C VAL A 62 -8.78 6.14 8.05
N VAL A 63 -9.34 7.34 7.90
CA VAL A 63 -8.57 8.51 7.47
C VAL A 63 -7.87 9.08 8.71
N VAL A 64 -6.55 8.93 8.76
CA VAL A 64 -5.76 9.47 9.88
C VAL A 64 -5.39 10.94 9.58
N ARG A 65 -5.10 11.25 8.32
CA ARG A 65 -4.78 12.60 7.83
C ARG A 65 -5.24 12.78 6.38
N PRO A 66 -5.28 14.02 5.83
CA PRO A 66 -5.53 14.24 4.41
C PRO A 66 -4.63 13.33 3.56
N LEU A 67 -5.24 12.60 2.62
CA LEU A 67 -4.55 11.63 1.75
C LEU A 67 -3.80 10.50 2.48
N THR A 68 -3.96 10.35 3.79
CA THR A 68 -3.27 9.33 4.60
C THR A 68 -4.29 8.42 5.28
N PHE A 69 -4.17 7.13 4.96
CA PHE A 69 -5.13 6.11 5.36
C PHE A 69 -4.44 5.10 6.27
N GLY A 70 -5.13 4.67 7.32
CA GLY A 70 -4.71 3.61 8.22
C GLY A 70 -5.70 2.45 8.21
N LEU A 71 -5.30 1.32 8.81
CA LEU A 71 -6.20 0.21 9.08
C LEU A 71 -6.69 0.29 10.52
N GLY A 72 -8.00 0.42 10.72
CA GLY A 72 -8.59 0.52 12.06
C GLY A 72 -8.44 -0.76 12.88
N GLN A 73 -8.43 -1.93 12.22
CA GLN A 73 -8.28 -3.22 12.90
C GLN A 73 -6.83 -3.55 13.32
N LEU A 74 -5.85 -2.79 12.82
CA LEU A 74 -4.43 -3.05 13.09
C LEU A 74 -4.02 -2.64 14.52
N GLY A 75 -4.73 -1.68 15.12
CA GLY A 75 -4.47 -1.20 16.48
C GLY A 75 -4.79 -2.21 17.58
N ALA A 76 -5.57 -3.26 17.29
CA ALA A 76 -5.98 -4.25 18.28
C ALA A 76 -5.25 -5.61 18.15
N LYS A 77 -4.53 -5.88 17.05
CA LYS A 77 -3.95 -7.23 16.83
C LYS A 77 -2.60 -7.28 16.11
N LEU A 78 -1.81 -6.21 16.11
CA LEU A 78 -0.38 -6.33 15.76
C LEU A 78 0.49 -6.07 16.99
N SER A 79 0.67 -7.13 17.78
CA SER A 79 1.93 -7.39 18.44
C SER A 79 3.06 -7.43 17.38
N PRO A 80 4.28 -6.98 17.72
CA PRO A 80 5.39 -6.84 16.77
C PRO A 80 5.96 -8.21 16.42
N VAL A 81 5.30 -8.97 15.55
CA VAL A 81 5.85 -10.17 14.94
C VAL A 81 6.55 -9.76 13.65
N VAL A 82 7.85 -9.53 13.77
CA VAL A 82 8.91 -9.95 12.85
C VAL A 82 8.44 -10.44 11.47
N VAL A 83 8.50 -9.55 10.49
CA VAL A 83 8.79 -9.86 9.08
C VAL A 83 9.65 -8.69 8.62
N SER A 84 10.99 -8.71 8.73
CA SER A 84 11.89 -9.63 8.04
C SER A 84 11.35 -10.01 6.65
N HIS A 85 11.00 -9.00 5.85
CA HIS A 85 11.27 -9.10 4.43
C HIS A 85 12.48 -8.20 4.18
N GLU A 86 13.61 -8.89 4.12
CA GLU A 86 14.85 -8.45 3.52
C GLU A 86 14.59 -7.61 2.25
N PRO A 87 15.34 -6.53 2.02
CA PRO A 87 15.25 -5.71 0.82
C PRO A 87 15.73 -6.52 -0.39
N SER A 88 14.87 -7.38 -0.92
CA SER A 88 15.13 -8.12 -2.14
C SER A 88 14.91 -7.20 -3.35
N GLU A 89 16.03 -6.58 -3.73
CA GLU A 89 16.53 -6.53 -5.11
C GLU A 89 15.88 -5.51 -6.07
N LYS A 90 16.56 -4.36 -6.18
CA LYS A 90 16.68 -3.65 -7.46
C LYS A 90 17.78 -4.34 -8.28
N PRO A 91 17.52 -5.06 -9.39
CA PRO A 91 18.55 -5.25 -10.38
C PRO A 91 18.47 -4.07 -11.35
N LYS A 92 19.13 -2.96 -11.00
CA LYS A 92 19.46 -1.94 -11.99
C LYS A 92 20.82 -1.34 -11.70
N ARG A 93 21.85 -2.00 -12.23
CA ARG A 93 22.87 -1.44 -13.15
C ARG A 93 24.04 -2.42 -13.29
N GLU A 94 24.19 -2.97 -14.49
CA GLU A 94 25.51 -3.21 -15.08
C GLU A 94 26.26 -1.86 -15.14
N PRO A 95 27.59 -1.80 -14.92
CA PRO A 95 28.54 -2.04 -16.02
C PRO A 95 29.90 -2.72 -15.64
N ALA A 96 30.47 -3.37 -16.65
CA ALA A 96 31.89 -3.41 -17.10
C ALA A 96 33.08 -3.62 -16.12
N THR A 97 33.92 -4.61 -16.51
CA THR A 97 35.40 -4.65 -16.51
C THR A 97 36.19 -4.54 -15.19
N THR A 98 36.91 -5.62 -14.85
CA THR A 98 38.36 -5.64 -14.48
C THR A 98 38.81 -7.11 -14.38
N THR A 99 39.55 -7.65 -15.36
CA THR A 99 41.02 -7.86 -15.36
C THR A 99 41.57 -8.45 -14.06
N TYR A 100 41.96 -9.72 -14.07
CA TYR A 100 43.37 -10.15 -14.02
C TYR A 100 43.49 -11.59 -14.54
#